data_AF-A0A3M0WI06-F1
#
_entry.id   AF-A0A3M0WI06-F1
#
_cell.length_a   1.000
_cell.length_b   1.000
_cell.length_c   1.000
_cell.angle_alpha   90.00
_cell.angle_beta   90.00
_cell.angle_gamma   90.00
#
_symmetry.space_group_name_H-M   'P 1'
#
loop_
_entity.id
_entity.type
_entity.pdbx_description
1 polymer ?
#
loop_
_entity_poly.entity_id
_entity_poly.type
_entity_poly.pdbx_seq_one_letter_code
_entity_poly.pdbx_strand_id
1 'polypeptide(L)'
;MKKGVFNFVWLFAIIAGGSLLFLAVYGATKIGQSGQYQKTSFDAKSISILTNPLHAGFSDARFGVIRLGESARIKNICIDEGFGKNRILLSERGLNDEWSEFGAGVSVKNKYIFSEKVLEGKELFVLSVPFEYPFKISDLLIVINKDYCFVDAPQEVKNRIGGLGIKMISFKSQSSDCPEDSTTVCFSGSSSSCDIKVSCSSACDEGTVTKDGENKRFVFGLLYGAIFSDNEIYSCNVKRLFFRKKKLLELYSSKAKDLLGISCQISRDFKSKIDSPIAFSSWLGSNEVSKSKALDKENKKLGCRLW
;
A
#
# COMPACT_ATOMS: atom_id res chain seq x y z
N MET A 1 29.02 -11.78 -75.96
CA MET A 1 28.77 -11.70 -74.51
C MET A 1 28.99 -10.26 -74.04
N LYS A 2 27.91 -9.49 -73.79
CA LYS A 2 28.02 -8.15 -73.20
C LYS A 2 28.30 -8.33 -71.70
N LYS A 3 29.53 -8.04 -71.26
CA LYS A 3 29.87 -7.97 -69.84
C LYS A 3 29.06 -6.81 -69.25
N GLY A 4 28.09 -7.14 -68.39
CA GLY A 4 27.31 -6.14 -67.68
C GLY A 4 28.24 -5.35 -66.78
N VAL A 5 28.53 -4.11 -67.16
CA VAL A 5 29.21 -3.15 -66.30
C VAL A 5 28.18 -2.76 -65.25
N PHE A 6 28.13 -3.48 -64.14
CA PHE A 6 27.37 -3.03 -62.97
C PHE A 6 28.00 -1.70 -62.55
N ASN A 7 27.25 -0.62 -62.82
CA ASN A 7 27.72 0.74 -62.61
C ASN A 7 27.95 0.91 -61.11
N PHE A 8 29.17 1.21 -60.69
CA PHE A 8 29.58 1.35 -59.28
C PHE A 8 28.64 2.24 -58.46
N VAL A 9 28.03 3.23 -59.13
CA VAL A 9 26.98 4.11 -58.61
C VAL A 9 25.78 3.34 -58.03
N TRP A 10 25.34 2.27 -58.69
CA TRP A 10 24.20 1.46 -58.25
C TRP A 10 24.50 0.66 -56.99
N LEU A 11 25.72 0.13 -56.88
CA LEU A 11 26.18 -0.57 -55.67
C LEU A 11 26.29 0.40 -54.48
N PHE A 12 26.86 1.58 -54.70
CA PHE A 12 26.97 2.61 -53.68
C PHE A 12 25.59 3.12 -53.20
N ALA A 13 24.65 3.32 -54.13
CA ALA A 13 23.28 3.74 -53.79
C ALA A 13 22.55 2.72 -52.92
N ILE A 14 22.72 1.41 -53.19
CA ILE A 14 22.14 0.35 -52.35
C ILE A 14 22.74 0.36 -50.94
N ILE A 15 24.06 0.49 -50.82
CA ILE A 15 24.75 0.50 -49.52
C ILE A 15 24.35 1.74 -48.70
N ALA A 16 24.37 2.92 -49.33
CA ALA A 16 23.96 4.16 -48.70
C ALA A 16 22.48 4.14 -48.28
N GLY A 17 21.59 3.65 -49.16
CA GLY A 17 20.17 3.48 -48.86
C GLY A 17 19.91 2.50 -47.73
N GLY A 18 20.59 1.34 -47.72
CA GLY A 18 20.51 0.38 -46.64
C GLY A 18 21.00 0.94 -45.29
N SER A 19 22.06 1.73 -45.32
CA SER A 19 22.62 2.38 -44.13
C SER A 19 21.67 3.44 -43.56
N LEU A 20 21.05 4.25 -44.43
CA LEU A 20 20.03 5.24 -44.05
C LEU A 20 18.79 4.57 -43.44
N LEU A 21 18.30 3.48 -44.05
CA LEU A 21 17.14 2.75 -43.55
C LEU A 21 17.45 2.10 -42.18
N PHE A 22 18.63 1.49 -42.04
CA PHE A 22 19.08 0.93 -40.75
C PHE A 22 19.16 2.02 -39.67
N LEU A 23 19.76 3.18 -39.97
CA LEU A 23 19.84 4.30 -39.03
C LEU A 23 18.47 4.88 -38.69
N ALA A 24 17.53 4.94 -39.64
CA ALA A 24 16.17 5.39 -39.39
C ALA A 24 15.42 4.43 -38.46
N VAL A 25 15.52 3.12 -38.68
CA VAL A 25 14.93 2.09 -37.81
C VAL A 25 15.57 2.11 -36.42
N TYR A 26 16.89 2.23 -36.34
CA TYR A 26 17.62 2.36 -35.07
C TYR A 26 17.25 3.65 -34.32
N GLY A 27 17.12 4.78 -35.03
CA GLY A 27 16.70 6.06 -34.46
C GLY A 27 15.27 6.01 -33.93
N ALA A 28 14.34 5.47 -34.71
CA ALA A 28 12.93 5.34 -34.33
C ALA A 28 12.75 4.45 -33.10
N THR A 29 13.45 3.31 -33.03
CA THR A 29 13.40 2.39 -31.87
C THR A 29 13.96 3.04 -30.61
N LYS A 30 15.08 3.76 -30.70
CA LYS A 30 15.70 4.45 -29.55
C LYS A 30 14.87 5.62 -29.02
N ILE A 31 14.25 6.40 -29.91
CA ILE A 31 13.35 7.50 -29.53
C ILE A 31 12.06 6.93 -28.89
N GLY A 32 11.52 5.84 -29.44
CA GLY A 32 10.34 5.17 -28.87
C GLY A 32 10.54 4.71 -27.43
N GLN A 33 11.68 4.09 -27.11
CA GLN A 33 12.02 3.68 -25.74
C GLN A 33 12.11 4.86 -24.77
N SER A 34 12.67 5.99 -25.22
CA SER A 34 12.77 7.20 -24.40
C SER A 34 11.40 7.84 -24.12
N GLY A 35 10.49 7.80 -25.10
CA GLY A 35 9.11 8.24 -24.94
C GLY A 35 8.33 7.41 -23.92
N GLN A 36 8.48 6.07 -23.95
CA GLN A 36 7.87 5.18 -22.96
C GLN A 36 8.38 5.45 -21.54
N TYR A 37 9.66 5.75 -21.38
CA TYR A 37 10.24 6.09 -20.07
C TYR A 37 9.64 7.38 -19.47
N GLN A 38 9.40 8.41 -20.29
CA GLN A 38 8.77 9.65 -19.84
C GLN A 38 7.30 9.45 -19.49
N LYS A 39 6.56 8.69 -20.32
CA LYS A 39 5.14 8.38 -20.08
C LYS A 39 4.94 7.60 -18.78
N THR A 40 5.69 6.52 -18.58
CA THR A 40 5.61 5.71 -17.35
C THR A 40 5.94 6.50 -16.08
N SER A 41 6.88 7.46 -16.18
CA SER A 41 7.22 8.37 -15.08
C SER A 41 6.09 9.37 -14.77
N PHE A 42 5.40 9.86 -15.80
CA PHE A 42 4.24 10.73 -15.65
C PHE A 42 3.07 9.99 -15.00
N ASP A 43 2.79 8.77 -15.44
CA ASP A 43 1.70 7.95 -14.89
C ASP A 43 1.98 7.54 -13.43
N ALA A 44 3.22 7.20 -13.11
CA ALA A 44 3.64 6.99 -11.72
C ALA A 44 3.46 8.25 -10.84
N LYS A 45 3.66 9.45 -11.41
CA LYS A 45 3.39 10.72 -10.71
C LYS A 45 1.89 10.94 -10.52
N SER A 46 1.07 10.57 -11.50
CA SER A 46 -0.39 10.60 -11.39
C SER A 46 -0.89 9.70 -10.25
N ILE A 47 -0.33 8.51 -10.06
CA ILE A 47 -0.63 7.63 -8.90
C ILE A 47 -0.29 8.32 -7.57
N SER A 48 0.86 9.00 -7.50
CA SER A 48 1.25 9.78 -6.32
C SER A 48 0.27 10.93 -6.02
N ILE A 49 -0.27 11.57 -7.06
CA ILE A 49 -1.26 12.65 -6.95
C ILE A 49 -2.62 12.08 -6.51
N LEU A 50 -3.07 10.96 -7.09
CA LEU A 50 -4.35 10.33 -6.77
C LEU A 50 -4.40 9.79 -5.34
N THR A 51 -3.25 9.48 -4.76
CA THR A 51 -3.14 9.09 -3.36
C THR A 51 -3.14 10.29 -2.39
N ASN A 52 -3.18 11.55 -2.85
CA ASN A 52 -3.27 12.72 -1.96
C ASN A 52 -4.71 12.96 -1.47
N PRO A 53 -5.77 13.00 -2.33
CA PRO A 53 -7.15 13.18 -1.86
C PRO A 53 -7.63 12.05 -0.93
N LEU A 54 -7.15 10.83 -1.15
CA LEU A 54 -7.47 9.66 -0.32
C LEU A 54 -6.85 9.73 1.08
N HIS A 55 -5.92 10.66 1.32
CA HIS A 55 -5.23 10.88 2.58
C HIS A 55 -5.71 12.14 3.32
N ALA A 56 -6.79 12.78 2.87
CA ALA A 56 -7.28 14.02 3.46
C ALA A 56 -8.00 13.80 4.80
N GLY A 57 -7.30 13.26 5.81
CA GLY A 57 -7.60 13.51 7.22
C GLY A 57 -8.91 12.95 7.77
N PHE A 58 -9.67 12.17 7.01
CA PHE A 58 -11.00 11.71 7.41
C PHE A 58 -10.96 10.66 8.54
N SER A 59 -12.02 10.62 9.34
CA SER A 59 -12.23 9.66 10.43
C SER A 59 -12.67 8.28 9.94
N ASP A 60 -13.15 8.18 8.70
CA ASP A 60 -13.75 6.97 8.15
C ASP A 60 -12.96 6.44 6.95
N ALA A 61 -13.09 5.13 6.72
CA ALA A 61 -12.49 4.47 5.58
C ALA A 61 -13.08 5.01 4.26
N ARG A 62 -12.23 5.13 3.23
CA ARG A 62 -12.61 5.63 1.91
C ARG A 62 -12.10 4.73 0.81
N PHE A 63 -12.77 4.78 -0.33
CA PHE A 63 -12.42 3.97 -1.48
C PHE A 63 -12.30 4.84 -2.73
N GLY A 64 -11.34 4.50 -3.58
CA GLY A 64 -11.14 5.10 -4.89
C GLY A 64 -10.65 4.07 -5.90
N VAL A 65 -10.90 4.36 -7.19
CA VAL A 65 -10.42 3.54 -8.30
C VAL A 65 -9.42 4.36 -9.10
N ILE A 66 -8.23 3.80 -9.31
CA ILE A 66 -7.23 4.33 -10.23
C ILE A 66 -7.38 3.57 -11.55
N ARG A 67 -7.76 4.29 -12.61
CA ARG A 67 -7.81 3.74 -13.96
C ARG A 67 -6.57 4.15 -14.72
N LEU A 68 -5.88 3.16 -15.27
CA LEU A 68 -4.70 3.35 -16.09
C LEU A 68 -5.12 3.34 -17.55
N GLY A 69 -4.46 4.15 -18.38
CA GLY A 69 -4.77 4.21 -19.82
C GLY A 69 -4.51 2.88 -20.53
N GLU A 70 -3.51 2.13 -20.06
CA GLU A 70 -3.15 0.81 -20.54
C GLU A 70 -2.95 -0.18 -19.39
N SER A 71 -2.86 -1.47 -19.71
CA SER A 71 -2.52 -2.49 -18.71
C SER A 71 -1.09 -2.24 -18.22
N ALA A 72 -0.94 -2.05 -16.91
CA ALA A 72 0.34 -1.76 -16.30
C ALA A 72 0.70 -2.77 -15.21
N ARG A 73 2.00 -2.95 -15.03
CA ARG A 73 2.61 -3.65 -13.91
C ARG A 73 3.20 -2.62 -12.95
N ILE A 74 2.72 -2.63 -11.72
CA ILE A 74 3.15 -1.71 -10.66
C ILE A 74 3.98 -2.49 -9.66
N LYS A 75 5.22 -2.06 -9.43
CA LYS A 75 6.07 -2.60 -8.37
C LYS A 75 6.15 -1.61 -7.21
N ASN A 76 5.74 -2.06 -6.04
CA ASN A 76 5.86 -1.29 -4.80
C ASN A 76 7.14 -1.70 -4.08
N ILE A 77 8.00 -0.74 -3.75
CA ILE A 77 9.21 -0.96 -2.96
C ILE A 77 9.12 -0.08 -1.72
N CYS A 78 9.15 -0.69 -0.54
CA CYS A 78 9.13 0.05 0.71
C CYS A 78 10.56 0.24 1.25
N ILE A 79 10.86 1.44 1.75
CA ILE A 79 12.14 1.81 2.36
C ILE A 79 11.85 2.35 3.76
N ASP A 80 12.40 1.72 4.81
CA ASP A 80 12.06 1.96 6.23
C ASP A 80 13.02 2.90 6.99
N GLU A 81 13.93 3.58 6.29
CA GLU A 81 14.84 4.56 6.91
C GLU A 81 14.09 5.81 7.42
N GLY A 82 14.02 5.98 8.75
CA GLY A 82 13.35 7.10 9.41
C GLY A 82 11.82 7.09 9.17
N PHE A 83 11.27 8.17 8.61
CA PHE A 83 9.88 8.19 8.13
C PHE A 83 9.67 7.32 6.88
N GLY A 84 10.77 6.93 6.22
CA GLY A 84 10.78 6.07 5.06
C GLY A 84 10.01 6.62 3.86
N LYS A 85 9.82 5.77 2.86
CA LYS A 85 9.06 6.07 1.65
C LYS A 85 8.65 4.79 0.94
N ASN A 86 7.58 4.86 0.15
CA ASN A 86 7.31 3.88 -0.88
C ASN A 86 7.86 4.41 -2.21
N ARG A 87 8.55 3.56 -2.97
CA ARG A 87 8.95 3.83 -4.35
C ARG A 87 8.08 2.98 -5.26
N ILE A 88 7.31 3.64 -6.11
CA ILE A 88 6.38 3.01 -7.04
C ILE A 88 7.03 3.03 -8.42
N LEU A 89 7.23 1.85 -9.00
CA LEU A 89 7.72 1.70 -10.37
C LEU A 89 6.59 1.19 -11.25
N LEU A 90 6.53 1.71 -12.47
CA LEU A 90 5.53 1.35 -13.46
C LEU A 90 6.19 0.72 -14.69
N SER A 91 5.57 -0.30 -15.24
CA SER A 91 5.87 -0.90 -16.54
C SER A 91 4.54 -1.03 -17.29
N GLU A 92 4.55 -0.81 -18.60
CA GLU A 92 3.37 -0.90 -19.46
C GLU A 92 3.56 -2.04 -20.46
N ARG A 93 2.46 -2.59 -20.99
CA ARG A 93 2.56 -3.52 -22.13
C ARG A 93 2.96 -2.76 -23.40
N GLY A 94 3.99 -3.27 -24.08
CA GLY A 94 4.42 -2.79 -25.38
C GLY A 94 3.57 -3.34 -26.53
N LEU A 95 3.93 -2.98 -27.77
CA LEU A 95 3.21 -3.38 -28.99
C LEU A 95 3.20 -4.90 -29.23
N ASN A 96 4.17 -5.63 -28.66
CA ASN A 96 4.30 -7.09 -28.80
C ASN A 96 3.69 -7.87 -27.62
N ASP A 97 2.84 -7.23 -26.80
CA ASP A 97 2.28 -7.78 -25.55
C ASP A 97 3.33 -8.11 -24.46
N GLU A 98 4.59 -7.77 -24.69
CA GLU A 98 5.68 -7.87 -23.71
C GLU A 98 5.66 -6.69 -22.74
N TRP A 99 5.98 -6.96 -21.47
CA TRP A 99 6.14 -5.92 -20.45
C TRP A 99 7.40 -5.10 -20.72
N SER A 100 7.27 -3.77 -20.76
CA SER A 100 8.44 -2.89 -20.83
C SER A 100 9.28 -3.01 -19.57
N GLU A 101 10.52 -2.54 -19.63
CA GLU A 101 11.29 -2.32 -18.40
C GLU A 101 10.57 -1.34 -17.48
N PHE A 102 10.78 -1.49 -16.18
CA PHE A 102 10.26 -0.54 -15.19
C PHE A 102 10.89 0.83 -15.41
N GLY A 103 10.04 1.86 -15.53
CA GLY A 103 10.46 3.24 -15.67
C GLY A 103 11.06 3.84 -14.38
N ALA A 104 11.25 5.16 -14.37
CA ALA A 104 11.75 5.86 -13.18
C ALA A 104 10.76 5.70 -12.01
N GLY A 105 11.20 5.04 -10.94
CA GLY A 105 10.35 4.90 -9.76
C GLY A 105 10.07 6.24 -9.06
N VAL A 106 8.80 6.53 -8.79
CA VAL A 106 8.36 7.73 -8.05
C VAL A 106 8.37 7.44 -6.55
N SER A 107 9.01 8.33 -5.79
CA SER A 107 9.06 8.23 -4.33
C SER A 107 7.88 8.96 -3.69
N VAL A 108 7.12 8.25 -2.87
CA VAL A 108 6.01 8.75 -2.08
C VAL A 108 6.40 8.76 -0.61
N LYS A 109 6.60 9.95 -0.04
CA LYS A 109 6.97 10.15 1.37
C LYS A 109 5.73 10.23 2.25
N ASN A 110 5.86 9.83 3.51
CA ASN A 110 4.81 9.97 4.55
C ASN A 110 3.46 9.30 4.23
N LYS A 111 3.43 8.38 3.26
CA LYS A 111 2.30 7.50 2.98
C LYS A 111 2.68 6.05 3.25
N TYR A 112 1.70 5.26 3.65
CA TYR A 112 1.87 3.85 4.04
C TYR A 112 1.06 3.00 3.08
N ILE A 113 1.72 2.56 2.00
CA ILE A 113 1.07 1.85 0.90
C ILE A 113 1.29 0.35 1.08
N PHE A 114 0.21 -0.34 1.41
CA PHE A 114 0.12 -1.79 1.53
C PHE A 114 -0.43 -2.36 0.23
N SER A 115 0.32 -3.28 -0.36
CA SER A 115 -0.05 -3.94 -1.61
C SER A 115 0.75 -5.22 -1.77
N GLU A 116 0.36 -6.05 -2.73
CA GLU A 116 1.28 -7.03 -3.29
C GLU A 116 2.57 -6.35 -3.78
N LYS A 117 3.66 -7.12 -3.84
CA LYS A 117 4.96 -6.65 -4.32
C LYS A 117 4.90 -6.17 -5.77
N VAL A 118 4.13 -6.89 -6.58
CA VAL A 118 3.83 -6.57 -7.98
C VAL A 118 2.33 -6.68 -8.18
N LEU A 119 1.71 -5.59 -8.65
CA LEU A 119 0.32 -5.53 -9.07
C LEU A 119 0.27 -5.46 -10.60
N GLU A 120 -0.73 -6.07 -11.21
CA GLU A 120 -0.96 -6.01 -12.65
C GLU A 120 -2.44 -5.69 -12.93
N GLY A 121 -2.68 -4.83 -13.91
CA GLY A 121 -4.05 -4.56 -14.37
C GLY A 121 -4.23 -3.17 -14.96
N LYS A 122 -5.46 -2.90 -15.41
CA LYS A 122 -5.92 -1.58 -15.88
C LYS A 122 -6.60 -0.77 -14.78
N GLU A 123 -7.20 -1.45 -13.81
CA GLU A 123 -7.89 -0.82 -12.69
C GLU A 123 -7.24 -1.27 -11.38
N LEU A 124 -6.94 -0.30 -10.51
CA LEU A 124 -6.44 -0.54 -9.17
C LEU A 124 -7.38 0.09 -8.17
N PHE A 125 -7.71 -0.67 -7.15
CA PHE A 125 -8.63 -0.29 -6.11
C PHE A 125 -7.85 0.16 -4.90
N VAL A 126 -8.09 1.37 -4.43
CA VAL A 126 -7.38 1.96 -3.29
C VAL A 126 -8.36 2.18 -2.16
N LEU A 127 -8.16 1.45 -1.08
CA LEU A 127 -8.86 1.59 0.18
C LEU A 127 -7.97 2.39 1.14
N SER A 128 -8.46 3.52 1.61
CA SER A 128 -7.85 4.33 2.66
C SER A 128 -8.48 3.97 4.00
N VAL A 129 -7.70 3.48 4.95
CA VAL A 129 -8.17 3.09 6.29
C VAL A 129 -7.45 3.92 7.35
N PRO A 130 -8.16 4.64 8.24
CA PRO A 130 -7.50 5.37 9.32
C PRO A 130 -6.82 4.39 10.28
N PHE A 131 -5.61 4.76 10.72
CA PHE A 131 -4.89 4.03 11.75
C PHE A 131 -4.66 4.92 12.97
N GLU A 132 -5.33 4.54 14.06
CA GLU A 132 -5.43 5.33 15.28
C GLU A 132 -4.83 4.57 16.47
N TYR A 133 -3.99 5.26 17.24
CA TYR A 133 -3.43 4.75 18.48
C TYR A 133 -2.91 5.88 19.39
N PRO A 134 -3.61 6.19 20.49
CA PRO A 134 -5.07 6.39 20.55
C PRO A 134 -5.57 7.56 19.68
N PHE A 135 -4.65 8.39 19.19
CA PHE A 135 -4.92 9.45 18.22
C PHE A 135 -4.58 8.97 16.81
N LYS A 136 -5.05 9.68 15.79
CA LYS A 136 -4.72 9.39 14.40
C LYS A 136 -3.21 9.47 14.15
N ILE A 137 -2.61 8.35 13.76
CA ILE A 137 -1.19 8.30 13.38
C ILE A 137 -1.06 8.62 11.89
N SER A 138 -1.82 7.93 11.05
CA SER A 138 -1.83 8.08 9.60
C SER A 138 -3.04 7.39 8.99
N ASP A 139 -3.31 7.65 7.71
CA ASP A 139 -4.15 6.77 6.90
C ASP A 139 -3.29 5.71 6.19
N LEU A 140 -3.78 4.47 6.19
CA LEU A 140 -3.21 3.32 5.50
C LEU A 140 -3.81 3.27 4.10
N LEU A 141 -2.98 3.18 3.07
CA LEU A 141 -3.43 3.02 1.70
C LEU A 141 -3.26 1.56 1.29
N ILE A 142 -4.37 0.86 1.14
CA ILE A 142 -4.43 -0.54 0.74
C ILE A 142 -4.74 -0.58 -0.75
N VAL A 143 -3.85 -1.14 -1.57
CA VAL A 143 -4.01 -1.25 -3.02
C VAL A 143 -4.32 -2.70 -3.39
N ILE A 144 -5.44 -2.89 -4.08
CA ILE A 144 -6.04 -4.18 -4.42
C ILE A 144 -6.22 -4.24 -5.94
N ASN A 145 -5.89 -5.38 -6.55
CA ASN A 145 -6.07 -5.62 -8.00
C ASN A 145 -6.63 -7.03 -8.31
N LYS A 146 -7.10 -7.74 -7.28
CA LYS A 146 -7.65 -9.10 -7.38
C LYS A 146 -8.95 -9.18 -6.62
N ASP A 147 -9.78 -10.16 -6.98
CA ASP A 147 -11.00 -10.46 -6.25
C ASP A 147 -10.68 -11.25 -4.98
N TYR A 148 -11.31 -10.85 -3.88
CA TYR A 148 -11.21 -11.49 -2.58
C TYR A 148 -12.59 -11.95 -2.12
N CYS A 149 -12.64 -13.15 -1.55
CA CYS A 149 -13.84 -13.71 -0.96
C CYS A 149 -13.63 -13.89 0.55
N PHE A 150 -14.34 -13.09 1.34
CA PHE A 150 -14.27 -13.09 2.80
C PHE A 150 -15.29 -14.09 3.35
N VAL A 151 -14.80 -15.20 3.86
CA VAL A 151 -15.59 -16.30 4.43
C VAL A 151 -15.72 -16.11 5.94
N ASP A 152 -16.96 -16.14 6.44
CA ASP A 152 -17.28 -16.02 7.87
C ASP A 152 -16.76 -14.73 8.53
N ALA A 153 -16.61 -13.65 7.77
CA ALA A 153 -16.14 -12.38 8.31
C ALA A 153 -17.07 -11.86 9.44
N PRO A 154 -16.50 -11.41 10.59
CA PRO A 154 -17.26 -10.78 11.67
C PRO A 154 -18.05 -9.57 11.17
N GLN A 155 -19.14 -9.24 11.87
CA GLN A 155 -20.03 -8.16 11.46
C GLN A 155 -19.31 -6.80 11.46
N GLU A 156 -18.36 -6.59 12.35
CA GLU A 156 -17.52 -5.40 12.43
C GLU A 156 -16.69 -5.21 11.16
N VAL A 157 -16.13 -6.29 10.62
CA VAL A 157 -15.37 -6.27 9.35
C VAL A 157 -16.31 -5.99 8.19
N LYS A 158 -17.45 -6.67 8.14
CA LYS A 158 -18.50 -6.45 7.11
C LYS A 158 -18.99 -5.01 7.10
N ASN A 159 -19.26 -4.43 8.26
CA ASN A 159 -19.73 -3.05 8.39
C ASN A 159 -18.64 -2.05 7.96
N ARG A 160 -17.37 -2.28 8.31
CA ARG A 160 -16.27 -1.35 8.04
C ARG A 160 -15.89 -1.26 6.57
N ILE A 161 -15.90 -2.37 5.83
CA ILE A 161 -15.50 -2.40 4.41
C ILE A 161 -16.63 -2.73 3.43
N GLY A 162 -17.65 -3.47 3.85
CA GLY A 162 -18.80 -3.80 3.00
C GLY A 162 -19.66 -2.58 2.64
N GLY A 163 -19.75 -1.61 3.56
CA GLY A 163 -20.45 -0.33 3.31
C GLY A 163 -19.77 0.57 2.27
N LEU A 164 -18.53 0.28 1.88
CA LEU A 164 -17.79 1.09 0.90
C LEU A 164 -18.09 0.73 -0.56
N GLY A 165 -18.84 -0.36 -0.80
CA GLY A 165 -19.22 -0.78 -2.16
C GLY A 165 -18.06 -1.29 -3.00
N ILE A 166 -17.05 -1.91 -2.38
CA ILE A 166 -15.88 -2.46 -3.07
C ILE A 166 -16.26 -3.73 -3.81
N LYS A 167 -16.37 -3.66 -5.15
CA LYS A 167 -16.80 -4.78 -5.98
C LYS A 167 -15.87 -6.01 -5.90
N MET A 168 -14.57 -5.78 -5.66
CA MET A 168 -13.56 -6.84 -5.54
C MET A 168 -13.62 -7.61 -4.21
N ILE A 169 -14.48 -7.24 -3.27
CA ILE A 169 -14.60 -7.95 -1.99
C ILE A 169 -16.02 -8.50 -1.88
N SER A 170 -16.14 -9.82 -1.89
CA SER A 170 -17.39 -10.52 -1.63
C SER A 170 -17.39 -11.11 -0.22
N PHE A 171 -18.56 -11.19 0.40
CA PHE A 171 -18.73 -11.82 1.72
C PHE A 171 -19.59 -13.06 1.58
N LYS A 172 -19.09 -14.19 2.09
CA LYS A 172 -19.75 -15.50 2.02
C LYS A 172 -19.72 -16.19 3.39
N SER A 173 -20.57 -17.18 3.55
CA SER A 173 -20.59 -18.04 4.75
C SER A 173 -19.77 -19.32 4.56
N GLN A 174 -19.56 -19.76 3.32
CA GLN A 174 -18.77 -20.96 3.04
C GLN A 174 -17.77 -20.67 1.91
N SER A 175 -16.62 -21.35 1.96
CA SER A 175 -15.58 -21.23 0.94
C SER A 175 -16.03 -21.77 -0.43
N SER A 176 -16.96 -22.72 -0.46
CA SER A 176 -17.58 -23.24 -1.68
C SER A 176 -18.42 -22.19 -2.44
N ASP A 177 -18.84 -21.12 -1.77
CA ASP A 177 -19.64 -20.06 -2.39
C ASP A 177 -18.77 -18.94 -2.99
N CYS A 178 -17.44 -19.09 -2.89
CA CYS A 178 -16.47 -18.14 -3.44
C CYS A 178 -16.25 -18.41 -4.94
N PRO A 179 -16.08 -17.35 -5.76
CA PRO A 179 -15.67 -17.51 -7.15
C PRO A 179 -14.35 -18.29 -7.28
N GLU A 180 -14.24 -19.15 -8.30
CA GLU A 180 -13.08 -20.04 -8.50
C GLU A 180 -11.74 -19.28 -8.59
N ASP A 181 -11.73 -18.10 -9.22
CA ASP A 181 -10.52 -17.28 -9.40
C ASP A 181 -10.26 -16.28 -8.26
N SER A 182 -11.07 -16.31 -7.19
CA SER A 182 -10.94 -15.35 -6.08
C SER A 182 -9.99 -15.85 -4.98
N THR A 183 -9.27 -14.92 -4.35
CA THR A 183 -8.45 -15.24 -3.17
C THR A 183 -9.33 -15.36 -1.94
N THR A 184 -9.33 -16.53 -1.32
CA THR A 184 -10.17 -16.85 -0.16
C THR A 184 -9.55 -16.35 1.14
N VAL A 185 -10.33 -15.58 1.92
CA VAL A 185 -9.94 -15.04 3.23
C VAL A 185 -10.89 -15.56 4.28
N CYS A 186 -10.42 -16.51 5.10
CA CYS A 186 -11.27 -17.17 6.08
C CYS A 186 -11.06 -16.59 7.48
N PHE A 187 -12.15 -16.13 8.07
CA PHE A 187 -12.22 -15.75 9.46
C PHE A 187 -12.70 -16.97 10.27
N SER A 188 -12.25 -17.08 11.52
CA SER A 188 -12.78 -18.06 12.48
C SER A 188 -12.69 -19.55 12.10
N GLY A 189 -11.48 -20.06 11.81
CA GLY A 189 -11.19 -21.51 11.83
C GLY A 189 -11.94 -22.40 10.81
N SER A 190 -12.85 -21.83 10.01
CA SER A 190 -13.66 -22.51 9.02
C SER A 190 -12.79 -22.96 7.83
N SER A 191 -12.74 -24.27 7.61
CA SER A 191 -12.15 -25.00 6.48
C SER A 191 -10.61 -25.05 6.36
N SER A 192 -10.11 -26.20 5.92
CA SER A 192 -8.67 -26.51 5.82
C SER A 192 -7.99 -25.81 4.64
N SER A 193 -8.72 -25.37 3.61
CA SER A 193 -8.19 -24.85 2.34
C SER A 193 -8.57 -23.38 2.10
N CYS A 194 -7.96 -22.48 2.85
CA CYS A 194 -8.05 -21.04 2.58
C CYS A 194 -6.67 -20.49 2.25
N ASP A 195 -6.61 -19.57 1.28
CA ASP A 195 -5.37 -18.91 0.86
C ASP A 195 -4.84 -18.02 1.99
N ILE A 196 -5.76 -17.33 2.68
CA ILE A 196 -5.46 -16.43 3.79
C ILE A 196 -6.33 -16.79 4.99
N LYS A 197 -5.69 -17.01 6.15
CA LYS A 197 -6.38 -17.35 7.41
C LYS A 197 -6.28 -16.19 8.38
N VAL A 198 -7.41 -15.75 8.95
CA VAL A 198 -7.47 -14.66 9.92
C VAL A 198 -7.92 -15.20 11.27
N SER A 199 -7.05 -15.08 12.27
CA SER A 199 -7.34 -15.39 13.67
C SER A 199 -7.35 -14.09 14.47
N CYS A 200 -8.50 -13.71 15.01
CA CYS A 200 -8.67 -12.42 15.69
C CYS A 200 -9.63 -12.52 16.88
N SER A 201 -9.63 -11.50 17.72
CA SER A 201 -10.64 -11.32 18.78
C SER A 201 -12.03 -11.01 18.18
N SER A 202 -13.07 -10.99 19.00
CA SER A 202 -14.47 -10.82 18.55
C SER A 202 -14.70 -9.60 17.63
N ALA A 203 -14.09 -8.45 17.95
CA ALA A 203 -14.19 -7.24 17.13
C ALA A 203 -13.14 -7.15 16.01
N CYS A 204 -12.23 -8.13 15.94
CA CYS A 204 -11.14 -8.18 14.97
C CYS A 204 -10.24 -6.93 14.99
N ASP A 205 -10.10 -6.31 16.18
CA ASP A 205 -9.22 -5.16 16.43
C ASP A 205 -7.76 -5.59 16.63
N GLU A 206 -7.49 -6.87 16.88
CA GLU A 206 -6.15 -7.42 16.96
C GLU A 206 -6.18 -8.92 16.62
N GLY A 207 -5.05 -9.43 16.16
CA GLY A 207 -4.95 -10.82 15.76
C GLY A 207 -3.73 -11.13 14.91
N THR A 208 -3.81 -12.24 14.20
CA THR A 208 -2.81 -12.73 13.26
C THR A 208 -3.46 -13.12 11.94
N VAL A 209 -2.81 -12.73 10.84
CA VAL A 209 -3.12 -13.20 9.49
C VAL A 209 -2.02 -14.17 9.06
N THR A 210 -2.40 -15.37 8.63
CA THR A 210 -1.49 -16.35 8.02
C THR A 210 -1.69 -16.33 6.52
N LYS A 211 -0.62 -16.04 5.77
CA LYS A 211 -0.60 -15.97 4.30
C LYS A 211 0.74 -16.50 3.82
N ASP A 212 0.74 -17.36 2.80
CA ASP A 212 1.96 -17.95 2.23
C ASP A 212 2.86 -18.65 3.28
N GLY A 213 2.26 -19.24 4.32
CA GLY A 213 2.96 -19.88 5.44
C GLY A 213 3.54 -18.91 6.47
N GLU A 214 3.41 -17.60 6.29
CA GLU A 214 3.94 -16.58 7.19
C GLU A 214 2.83 -15.95 8.04
N ASN A 215 3.17 -15.68 9.31
CA ASN A 215 2.25 -15.10 10.29
C ASN A 215 2.51 -13.60 10.47
N LYS A 216 1.52 -12.78 10.16
CA LYS A 216 1.53 -11.32 10.32
C LYS A 216 0.59 -10.92 11.44
N ARG A 217 1.13 -10.43 12.55
CA ARG A 217 0.32 -9.85 13.62
C ARG A 217 -0.20 -8.48 13.20
N PHE A 218 -1.41 -8.14 13.58
CA PHE A 218 -2.02 -6.85 13.28
C PHE A 218 -2.74 -6.28 14.51
N VAL A 219 -2.90 -4.95 14.48
CA VAL A 219 -3.77 -4.19 15.39
C VAL A 219 -4.55 -3.15 14.57
N PHE A 220 -5.81 -2.92 14.93
CA PHE A 220 -6.73 -1.98 14.30
C PHE A 220 -6.77 -2.11 12.76
N GLY A 221 -6.63 -1.01 12.03
CA GLY A 221 -6.65 -0.97 10.56
C GLY A 221 -5.57 -1.80 9.87
N LEU A 222 -4.54 -2.28 10.60
CA LEU A 222 -3.49 -3.12 10.01
C LEU A 222 -3.98 -4.49 9.55
N LEU A 223 -5.19 -4.92 9.96
CA LEU A 223 -5.82 -6.13 9.44
C LEU A 223 -5.79 -6.16 7.91
N TYR A 224 -6.22 -5.07 7.27
CA TYR A 224 -6.27 -4.98 5.82
C TYR A 224 -4.88 -4.93 5.20
N GLY A 225 -3.93 -4.24 5.84
CA GLY A 225 -2.53 -4.31 5.43
C GLY A 225 -2.00 -5.74 5.43
N ALA A 226 -2.30 -6.51 6.47
CA ALA A 226 -1.83 -7.90 6.63
C ALA A 226 -2.44 -8.86 5.60
N ILE A 227 -3.71 -8.67 5.23
CA ILE A 227 -4.41 -9.47 4.20
C ILE A 227 -3.89 -9.14 2.80
N PHE A 228 -3.91 -7.86 2.42
CA PHE A 228 -3.75 -7.42 1.03
C PHE A 228 -2.31 -7.16 0.62
N SER A 229 -1.35 -7.17 1.55
CA SER A 229 0.04 -6.89 1.22
C SER A 229 0.95 -8.11 1.24
N ASP A 230 2.00 -8.02 0.45
CA ASP A 230 3.19 -8.87 0.56
C ASP A 230 3.83 -8.69 1.96
N ASN A 231 4.60 -9.69 2.41
CA ASN A 231 5.21 -9.66 3.74
C ASN A 231 6.30 -8.60 3.90
N GLU A 232 7.16 -8.41 2.90
CA GLU A 232 8.20 -7.38 2.93
C GLU A 232 7.57 -5.99 3.02
N ILE A 233 6.52 -5.76 2.22
CA ILE A 233 5.77 -4.51 2.19
C ILE A 233 5.01 -4.28 3.50
N TYR A 234 4.41 -5.32 4.07
CA TYR A 234 3.73 -5.26 5.36
C TYR A 234 4.70 -4.82 6.46
N SER A 235 5.76 -5.61 6.66
CA SER A 235 6.73 -5.42 7.73
C SER A 235 7.39 -4.04 7.65
N CYS A 236 7.80 -3.61 6.44
CA CYS A 236 8.40 -2.30 6.24
C CYS A 236 7.45 -1.15 6.58
N ASN A 237 6.19 -1.17 6.12
CA ASN A 237 5.25 -0.10 6.43
C ASN A 237 4.88 -0.07 7.92
N VAL A 238 4.74 -1.24 8.56
CA VAL A 238 4.51 -1.36 10.00
C VAL A 238 5.66 -0.74 10.79
N LYS A 239 6.93 -1.01 10.45
CA LYS A 239 8.08 -0.34 11.08
C LYS A 239 8.05 1.18 10.94
N ARG A 240 7.68 1.68 9.75
CA ARG A 240 7.58 3.13 9.52
C ARG A 240 6.40 3.77 10.28
N LEU A 241 5.27 3.07 10.41
CA LEU A 241 4.14 3.52 11.22
C LEU A 241 4.53 3.60 12.70
N PHE A 242 5.25 2.60 13.18
CA PHE A 242 5.79 2.59 14.52
C PHE A 242 6.74 3.76 14.78
N PHE A 243 7.66 4.03 13.84
CA PHE A 243 8.55 5.18 13.94
C PHE A 243 7.76 6.50 14.05
N ARG A 244 6.72 6.67 13.22
CA ARG A 244 5.84 7.85 13.28
C ARG A 244 5.08 7.93 14.60
N LYS A 245 4.52 6.82 15.10
CA LYS A 245 3.88 6.74 16.42
C LYS A 245 4.84 7.24 17.51
N LYS A 246 6.08 6.76 17.51
CA LYS A 246 7.10 7.19 18.48
C LYS A 246 7.33 8.70 18.42
N LYS A 247 7.47 9.26 17.22
CA LYS A 247 7.65 10.71 17.03
C LYS A 247 6.44 11.54 17.48
N LEU A 248 5.22 11.04 17.25
CA LEU A 248 4.00 11.68 17.74
C LEU A 248 3.92 11.62 19.28
N LEU A 249 4.25 10.49 19.90
CA LEU A 249 4.28 10.37 21.36
C LEU A 249 5.35 11.29 21.99
N GLU A 250 6.54 11.40 21.39
CA GLU A 250 7.57 12.37 21.81
C GLU A 250 7.03 13.81 21.77
N LEU A 251 6.30 14.17 20.71
CA LEU A 251 5.66 15.49 20.58
C LEU A 251 4.59 15.71 21.66
N TYR A 252 3.69 14.74 21.88
CA TYR A 252 2.64 14.84 22.88
C TYR A 252 3.19 14.86 24.31
N SER A 253 4.26 14.13 24.59
CA SER A 253 4.99 14.22 25.85
C SER A 253 5.55 15.61 26.08
N SER A 254 6.15 16.22 25.05
CA SER A 254 6.63 17.61 25.15
C SER A 254 5.48 18.58 25.43
N LYS A 255 4.38 18.48 24.66
CA LYS A 255 3.18 19.31 24.86
C LYS A 255 2.59 19.14 26.26
N ALA A 256 2.59 17.92 26.80
CA ALA A 256 2.13 17.65 28.16
C ALA A 256 3.02 18.33 29.22
N LYS A 257 4.34 18.41 29.00
CA LYS A 257 5.25 19.15 29.91
C LYS A 257 4.95 20.64 29.92
N ASP A 258 4.69 21.23 28.75
CA ASP A 258 4.40 22.66 28.62
C ASP A 258 3.04 23.01 29.28
N LEU A 259 2.04 22.14 29.12
CA LEU A 259 0.72 22.32 29.72
C LEU A 259 0.71 22.13 31.25
N LEU A 260 1.64 21.37 31.83
CA LEU A 260 1.80 21.29 33.29
C LEU A 260 2.18 22.65 33.91
N GLY A 261 2.75 23.56 33.12
CA GLY A 261 3.05 24.94 33.54
C GLY A 261 1.84 25.87 33.51
N ILE A 262 0.75 25.50 32.84
CA ILE A 262 -0.43 26.35 32.61
C ILE A 262 -1.67 25.64 33.16
N SER A 263 -1.98 25.76 34.46
CA SER A 263 -3.24 25.37 35.16
C SER A 263 -4.03 24.09 34.76
N CYS A 264 -3.50 23.26 33.86
CA CYS A 264 -4.09 22.06 33.33
C CYS A 264 -3.68 20.93 34.26
N GLN A 265 -4.66 20.29 34.90
CA GLN A 265 -4.42 19.12 35.73
C GLN A 265 -4.10 17.91 34.85
N ILE A 266 -2.86 17.80 34.40
CA ILE A 266 -2.34 16.58 33.77
C ILE A 266 -1.76 15.71 34.89
N SER A 267 -2.25 14.48 35.05
CA SER A 267 -1.72 13.59 36.08
C SER A 267 -0.28 13.18 35.73
N ARG A 268 0.60 13.09 36.74
CA ARG A 268 1.96 12.57 36.56
C ARG A 268 1.96 11.13 35.99
N ASP A 269 0.92 10.36 36.33
CA ASP A 269 0.68 8.99 35.85
C ASP A 269 0.36 8.93 34.35
N PHE A 270 -0.35 9.92 33.82
CA PHE A 270 -0.63 9.97 32.39
C PHE A 270 0.65 10.26 31.57
N LYS A 271 1.53 11.12 32.09
CA LYS A 271 2.84 11.39 31.47
C LYS A 271 3.74 10.15 31.45
N SER A 272 3.84 9.40 32.55
CA SER A 272 4.66 8.18 32.59
C SER A 272 4.18 7.12 31.60
N LYS A 273 2.87 7.05 31.32
CA LYS A 273 2.30 6.16 30.30
C LYS A 273 2.68 6.58 28.87
N ILE A 274 2.73 7.88 28.57
CA ILE A 274 3.20 8.38 27.25
C ILE A 274 4.70 8.15 27.09
N ASP A 275 5.49 8.41 28.15
CA ASP A 275 6.96 8.33 28.13
C ASP A 275 7.47 6.88 28.17
N SER A 276 6.59 5.89 28.35
CA SER A 276 6.98 4.49 28.42
C SER A 276 7.69 4.06 27.11
N PRO A 277 8.91 3.51 27.19
CA PRO A 277 9.62 3.05 26.00
C PRO A 277 8.83 1.91 25.35
N ILE A 278 8.35 2.15 24.15
CA ILE A 278 7.67 1.13 23.35
C ILE A 278 8.75 0.45 22.50
N ALA A 279 8.88 -0.87 22.62
CA ALA A 279 9.68 -1.66 21.71
C ALA A 279 8.85 -2.03 20.48
N PHE A 280 9.46 -2.14 19.31
CA PHE A 280 8.73 -2.52 18.09
C PHE A 280 8.07 -3.90 18.24
N SER A 281 8.77 -4.85 18.86
CA SER A 281 8.29 -6.22 19.11
C SER A 281 7.06 -6.26 20.03
N SER A 282 6.90 -5.30 20.93
CA SER A 282 5.74 -5.23 21.83
C SER A 282 4.53 -4.50 21.21
N TRP A 283 4.74 -3.76 20.12
CA TRP A 283 3.69 -2.93 19.52
C TRP A 283 2.61 -3.71 18.76
N LEU A 284 2.90 -4.94 18.36
CA LEU A 284 1.90 -5.87 17.82
C LEU A 284 1.49 -6.92 18.87
N GLY A 285 1.68 -6.60 20.16
CA GLY A 285 1.31 -7.47 21.27
C GLY A 285 -0.17 -7.36 21.66
N SER A 286 -0.70 -8.41 22.29
CA SER A 286 -2.10 -8.61 22.67
C SER A 286 -2.65 -7.67 23.76
N ASN A 287 -2.00 -6.54 24.01
CA ASN A 287 -2.41 -5.56 25.02
C ASN A 287 -2.44 -4.12 24.46
N GLU A 288 -2.02 -3.92 23.22
CA GLU A 288 -1.88 -2.58 22.65
C GLU A 288 -3.26 -1.95 22.42
N VAL A 289 -4.28 -2.72 22.03
CA VAL A 289 -5.66 -2.21 21.92
C VAL A 289 -6.17 -1.68 23.27
N SER A 290 -5.97 -2.45 24.34
CA SER A 290 -6.38 -2.07 25.71
C SER A 290 -5.63 -0.84 26.21
N LYS A 291 -4.31 -0.76 25.98
CA LYS A 291 -3.49 0.41 26.33
C LYS A 291 -3.94 1.66 25.58
N SER A 292 -4.23 1.53 24.28
CA SER A 292 -4.77 2.62 23.46
C SER A 292 -6.08 3.17 24.05
N LYS A 293 -7.04 2.29 24.32
CA LYS A 293 -8.33 2.67 24.92
C LYS A 293 -8.17 3.33 26.30
N ALA A 294 -7.24 2.85 27.12
CA ALA A 294 -6.93 3.44 28.42
C ALA A 294 -6.35 4.86 28.29
N LEU A 295 -5.38 5.06 27.40
CA LEU A 295 -4.79 6.38 27.12
C LEU A 295 -5.83 7.37 26.62
N ASP A 296 -6.71 6.95 25.70
CA ASP A 296 -7.78 7.82 25.19
C ASP A 296 -8.77 8.23 26.28
N LYS A 297 -9.18 7.26 27.12
CA LYS A 297 -10.09 7.52 28.26
C LYS A 297 -9.49 8.50 29.25
N GLU A 298 -8.19 8.42 29.52
CA GLU A 298 -7.50 9.38 30.38
C GLU A 298 -7.38 10.75 29.73
N ASN A 299 -7.00 10.84 28.45
CA ASN A 299 -6.93 12.10 27.71
C ASN A 299 -8.28 12.84 27.70
N LYS A 300 -9.40 12.10 27.51
CA LYS A 300 -10.76 12.68 27.54
C LYS A 300 -11.16 13.28 28.89
N LYS A 301 -10.55 12.85 29.99
CA LYS A 301 -10.77 13.38 31.35
C LYS A 301 -9.92 14.60 31.66
N LEU A 302 -8.89 14.88 30.87
CA LEU A 302 -8.06 16.06 31.06
C LEU A 302 -8.88 17.32 30.73
N GLY A 303 -8.77 18.34 31.58
CA GLY A 303 -9.33 19.66 31.29
C GLY A 303 -8.72 20.28 30.01
N CYS A 304 -7.49 19.89 29.70
CA CYS A 304 -6.77 20.27 28.48
C CYS A 304 -6.41 19.00 27.70
N ARG A 305 -7.22 18.67 26.68
CA ARG A 305 -6.98 17.51 25.83
C ARG A 305 -5.69 17.71 25.01
N LEU A 306 -4.89 16.66 24.90
CA LEU A 306 -3.65 16.69 24.12
C LEU A 306 -3.89 16.47 22.63
N TRP A 307 -4.86 15.60 22.34
CA TRP A 307 -5.42 15.30 21.02
C TRP A 307 -6.94 15.27 21.10
#